data_AF-A0AAE0YU73-F1
#
_entry.id   AF-A0AAE0YU73-F1
#
_cell.length_a   1.000
_cell.length_b   1.000
_cell.length_c   1.000
_cell.angle_alpha   90.00
_cell.angle_beta   90.00
_cell.angle_gamma   90.00
#
_symmetry.space_group_name_H-M   'P 1'
#
loop_
_entity.id
_entity.type
_entity.pdbx_description
1 polymer ?
#
loop_
_entity_poly.entity_id
_entity_poly.type
_entity_poly.pdbx_seq_one_letter_code
_entity_poly.pdbx_strand_id
1 'polypeptide(L)'
;MNTIKARVGTEHQFVGCVQELRINGHRFDFRPTGSVGEAEFGINVGECSDGVCDQVQCKNNGKCVARSADRHICLCPYRYHGNSCEKNSPVHIPHFSGHSYLELAGLQRSVLSYTEIELVFKPTYHDGTILYNGYSRDRRGVFISIALEAGHLIFRFDLGTGPAEFR
;
A
#
# COMPACT_ATOMS: atom_id res chain seq x y z
N MET A 1 28.85 -28.43 8.06
CA MET A 1 27.88 -27.98 9.08
C MET A 1 28.34 -28.24 10.52
N ASN A 2 29.09 -29.30 10.82
CA ASN A 2 29.58 -29.59 12.20
C ASN A 2 30.53 -28.55 12.83
N THR A 3 31.22 -27.73 12.04
CA THR A 3 32.20 -26.74 12.55
C THR A 3 31.56 -25.46 13.10
N ILE A 4 30.33 -25.14 12.71
CA ILE A 4 29.62 -23.93 13.18
C ILE A 4 29.00 -24.20 14.55
N LYS A 5 28.41 -25.38 14.74
CA LYS A 5 27.79 -25.87 15.99
C LYS A 5 28.58 -25.54 17.27
N ALA A 6 29.88 -25.87 17.29
CA ALA A 6 30.74 -25.63 18.44
C ALA A 6 30.96 -24.13 18.78
N ARG A 7 30.66 -23.23 17.84
CA ARG A 7 30.85 -21.77 17.98
C ARG A 7 29.57 -21.00 18.32
N VAL A 8 28.38 -21.52 17.97
CA VAL A 8 27.10 -20.82 18.18
C VAL A 8 26.25 -21.36 19.33
N GLY A 9 26.57 -22.54 19.88
CA GLY A 9 25.91 -23.05 21.09
C GLY A 9 24.46 -23.51 20.90
N THR A 10 23.99 -23.68 19.67
CA THR A 10 22.66 -24.22 19.34
C THR A 10 22.73 -25.19 18.14
N GLU A 11 21.86 -26.20 18.16
CA GLU A 11 21.64 -27.13 17.05
C GLU A 11 20.53 -26.67 16.09
N HIS A 12 19.74 -25.69 16.52
CA HIS A 12 18.56 -25.25 15.79
C HIS A 12 18.91 -24.14 14.80
N GLN A 13 18.35 -24.24 13.59
CA GLN A 13 18.40 -23.19 12.59
C GLN A 13 17.37 -22.12 12.93
N PHE A 14 17.61 -20.88 12.53
CA PHE A 14 16.63 -19.82 12.68
C PHE A 14 15.40 -20.11 11.79
N VAL A 15 14.22 -20.08 12.39
CA VAL A 15 12.93 -20.18 11.71
C VAL A 15 12.14 -18.93 12.07
N GLY A 16 11.87 -18.09 11.08
CA GLY A 16 11.17 -16.82 11.28
C GLY A 16 11.56 -15.80 10.22
N CYS A 17 11.22 -14.54 10.48
CA CYS A 17 11.47 -13.44 9.56
C CYS A 17 12.47 -12.46 10.13
N VAL A 18 13.35 -11.95 9.26
CA VAL A 18 14.28 -10.87 9.58
C VAL A 18 13.88 -9.66 8.75
N GLN A 19 13.42 -8.60 9.41
CA GLN A 19 13.01 -7.37 8.74
C GLN A 19 14.18 -6.42 8.47
N GLU A 20 15.20 -6.43 9.33
CA GLU A 20 16.33 -5.50 9.27
C GLU A 20 17.60 -6.11 9.87
N LEU A 21 18.74 -5.87 9.20
CA LEU A 21 20.08 -6.10 9.74
C LEU A 21 20.87 -4.80 9.62
N ARG A 22 21.42 -4.34 10.76
CA ARG A 22 22.31 -3.18 10.81
C ARG A 22 23.61 -3.53 11.51
N ILE A 23 24.75 -3.27 10.87
CA ILE A 23 26.09 -3.46 11.44
C ILE A 23 26.88 -2.17 11.25
N ASN A 24 27.38 -1.59 12.34
CA ASN A 24 28.13 -0.32 12.32
C ASN A 24 27.38 0.82 11.60
N GLY A 25 26.06 0.86 11.73
CA GLY A 25 25.20 1.85 11.07
C GLY A 25 24.82 1.52 9.62
N HIS A 26 25.51 0.57 8.98
CA HIS A 26 25.17 0.08 7.64
C HIS A 26 23.95 -0.83 7.69
N ARG A 27 22.92 -0.52 6.89
CA ARG A 27 21.72 -1.34 6.74
C ARG A 27 21.87 -2.24 5.53
N PHE A 28 21.86 -3.54 5.75
CA PHE A 28 22.01 -4.53 4.68
C PHE A 28 20.70 -4.74 3.94
N ASP A 29 20.74 -4.73 2.62
CA ASP A 29 19.60 -5.04 1.76
C ASP A 29 19.59 -6.53 1.40
N PHE A 30 18.57 -7.26 1.87
CA PHE A 30 18.46 -8.72 1.68
C PHE A 30 18.08 -9.15 0.26
N ARG A 31 17.81 -8.22 -0.66
CA ARG A 31 17.55 -8.57 -2.07
C ARG A 31 18.83 -9.09 -2.74
N PRO A 32 18.72 -9.93 -3.77
CA PRO A 32 19.89 -10.46 -4.47
C PRO A 32 20.70 -9.36 -5.15
N THR A 33 22.02 -9.54 -5.21
CA THR A 33 22.97 -8.60 -5.85
C THR A 33 22.68 -8.29 -7.31
N GLY A 34 22.03 -9.21 -8.05
CA GLY A 34 21.56 -8.98 -9.43
C GLY A 34 20.37 -8.03 -9.59
N SER A 35 19.87 -7.46 -8.49
CA SER A 35 18.78 -6.47 -8.49
C SER A 35 19.28 -5.13 -7.95
N VAL A 36 19.04 -4.87 -6.67
CA VAL A 36 19.48 -3.66 -5.96
C VAL A 36 19.96 -3.96 -4.53
N GLY A 37 20.08 -5.25 -4.18
CA GLY A 37 20.45 -5.65 -2.83
C GLY A 37 21.86 -6.22 -2.72
N GLU A 38 22.16 -6.84 -1.57
CA GLU A 38 23.51 -7.27 -1.16
C GLU A 38 23.58 -8.77 -0.86
N ALA A 39 22.48 -9.52 -1.02
CA ALA A 39 22.50 -10.96 -0.79
C ALA A 39 23.26 -11.67 -1.92
N GLU A 40 24.44 -12.20 -1.60
CA GLU A 40 25.28 -12.96 -2.53
C GLU A 40 24.73 -14.35 -2.85
N PHE A 41 24.10 -15.01 -1.86
CA PHE A 41 23.59 -16.37 -2.01
C PHE A 41 22.50 -16.69 -0.97
N GLY A 42 21.52 -17.53 -1.35
CA GLY A 42 20.46 -18.00 -0.46
C GLY A 42 19.81 -19.28 -0.97
N ILE A 43 19.29 -20.11 -0.04
CA ILE A 43 18.53 -21.33 -0.33
C ILE A 43 17.26 -21.31 0.53
N ASN A 44 16.11 -21.58 -0.07
CA ASN A 44 14.80 -21.67 0.62
C ASN A 44 14.44 -20.41 1.43
N VAL A 45 14.78 -19.22 0.92
CA VAL A 45 14.36 -17.94 1.50
C VAL A 45 13.21 -17.40 0.66
N GLY A 46 12.02 -17.33 1.26
CA GLY A 46 10.81 -16.75 0.67
C GLY A 46 10.45 -15.41 1.30
N GLU A 47 9.36 -14.79 0.84
CA GLU A 47 8.85 -13.59 1.48
C GLU A 47 8.23 -13.95 2.83
N CYS A 48 8.48 -13.13 3.84
CA CYS A 48 7.97 -13.38 5.19
C CYS A 48 6.43 -13.45 5.24
N SER A 49 5.78 -12.76 4.32
CA SER A 49 4.32 -12.75 4.16
C SER A 49 3.77 -13.89 3.31
N ASP A 50 4.63 -14.75 2.75
CA ASP A 50 4.19 -15.93 2.01
C ASP A 50 3.41 -16.85 2.93
N GLY A 51 2.24 -17.30 2.46
CA GLY A 51 1.36 -18.18 3.21
C GLY A 51 0.35 -17.48 4.13
N VAL A 52 0.46 -16.17 4.35
CA VAL A 52 -0.51 -15.38 5.14
C VAL A 52 -1.94 -15.54 4.63
N CYS A 53 -2.10 -15.76 3.31
CA CYS A 53 -3.41 -15.94 2.67
C CYS A 53 -3.82 -17.41 2.46
N ASP A 54 -2.99 -18.41 2.79
CA ASP A 54 -3.25 -19.81 2.42
C ASP A 54 -4.50 -20.38 3.07
N GLN A 55 -4.80 -19.95 4.29
CA GLN A 55 -5.97 -20.38 5.07
C GLN A 55 -7.04 -19.28 5.17
N VAL A 56 -6.88 -18.17 4.45
CA VAL A 56 -7.79 -17.03 4.52
C VAL A 56 -8.84 -17.13 3.42
N GLN A 57 -10.11 -17.17 3.82
CA GLN A 57 -11.23 -17.16 2.88
C GLN A 57 -11.92 -15.80 2.85
N CYS A 58 -11.64 -15.02 1.79
CA CYS A 58 -12.43 -13.83 1.46
C CYS A 58 -13.68 -14.25 0.68
N LYS A 59 -14.87 -13.84 1.14
CA LYS A 59 -16.15 -14.14 0.49
C LYS A 59 -16.38 -13.23 -0.72
N ASN A 60 -17.42 -13.55 -1.51
CA ASN A 60 -17.95 -12.68 -2.57
C ASN A 60 -16.87 -12.18 -3.55
N ASN A 61 -15.98 -13.07 -3.99
CA ASN A 61 -14.86 -12.77 -4.90
C ASN A 61 -13.86 -11.74 -4.35
N GLY A 62 -13.78 -11.59 -3.02
CA GLY A 62 -12.72 -10.82 -2.38
C GLY A 62 -11.33 -11.44 -2.60
N LYS A 63 -10.31 -10.59 -2.72
CA LYS A 63 -8.92 -11.02 -2.87
C LYS A 63 -8.16 -10.86 -1.55
N CYS A 64 -7.60 -11.95 -1.03
CA CYS A 64 -6.68 -11.85 0.10
C CYS A 64 -5.34 -11.26 -0.36
N VAL A 65 -4.81 -10.32 0.40
CA VAL A 65 -3.44 -9.83 0.26
C VAL A 65 -2.78 -9.77 1.63
N ALA A 66 -1.49 -10.10 1.69
CA ALA A 66 -0.72 -9.89 2.88
C ALA A 66 -0.41 -8.39 3.08
N ARG A 67 -0.53 -7.93 4.32
CA ARG A 67 -0.21 -6.57 4.74
C ARG A 67 1.12 -6.50 5.49
N SER A 68 1.42 -7.55 6.26
CA SER A 68 2.72 -7.77 6.91
C SER A 68 3.01 -9.27 6.98
N ALA A 69 4.14 -9.61 7.58
CA ALA A 69 4.56 -10.96 7.96
C ALA A 69 3.44 -11.90 8.43
N ASP A 70 2.48 -11.34 9.17
CA ASP A 70 1.51 -12.05 9.99
C ASP A 70 0.06 -11.52 9.82
N ARG A 71 -0.15 -10.48 9.01
CA ARG A 71 -1.46 -9.83 8.84
C ARG A 71 -1.91 -9.86 7.41
N HIS A 72 -3.18 -10.18 7.21
CA HIS A 72 -3.86 -10.14 5.91
C HIS A 72 -4.93 -9.04 5.87
N ILE A 73 -5.38 -8.73 4.67
CA ILE A 73 -6.62 -7.99 4.42
C ILE A 73 -7.36 -8.59 3.22
N CYS A 74 -8.68 -8.64 3.30
CA CYS A 74 -9.53 -8.96 2.15
C CYS A 74 -9.87 -7.68 1.39
N LEU A 75 -9.43 -7.58 0.14
CA LEU A 75 -9.85 -6.54 -0.79
C LEU A 75 -11.23 -6.91 -1.33
N CYS A 76 -12.26 -6.20 -0.87
CA CYS A 76 -13.65 -6.50 -1.20
C CYS A 76 -14.09 -5.80 -2.49
N PRO A 77 -14.84 -6.48 -3.37
CA PRO A 77 -15.44 -5.84 -4.54
C PRO A 77 -16.50 -4.80 -4.14
N TYR A 78 -16.85 -3.92 -5.07
CA TYR A 78 -17.84 -2.87 -4.85
C TYR A 78 -19.17 -3.42 -4.30
N ARG A 79 -19.70 -2.76 -3.26
CA ARG A 79 -20.87 -3.13 -2.40
C ARG A 79 -20.61 -4.17 -1.30
N TYR A 80 -19.47 -4.88 -1.34
CA TYR A 80 -19.09 -5.81 -0.28
C TYR A 80 -18.11 -5.17 0.72
N HIS A 81 -18.22 -5.56 1.98
CA HIS A 81 -17.38 -5.06 3.07
C HIS A 81 -17.37 -6.03 4.27
N GLY A 82 -16.65 -5.67 5.32
CA GLY A 82 -16.35 -6.57 6.45
C GLY A 82 -14.96 -7.21 6.29
N ASN A 83 -14.47 -7.87 7.35
CA ASN A 83 -13.10 -8.39 7.38
C ASN A 83 -12.88 -9.51 6.35
N SER A 84 -13.95 -10.21 5.95
CA SER A 84 -13.92 -11.29 4.97
C SER A 84 -14.88 -11.03 3.81
N CYS A 85 -15.22 -9.77 3.55
CA CYS A 85 -16.17 -9.36 2.50
C CYS A 85 -17.55 -10.02 2.62
N GLU A 86 -17.97 -10.37 3.84
CA GLU A 86 -19.18 -11.13 4.12
C GLU A 86 -20.46 -10.29 4.11
N LYS A 87 -20.33 -8.97 4.27
CA LYS A 87 -21.45 -8.03 4.31
C LYS A 87 -21.66 -7.42 2.94
N ASN A 88 -22.92 -7.21 2.58
CA ASN A 88 -23.34 -6.57 1.33
C ASN A 88 -24.34 -5.46 1.64
N SER A 89 -24.15 -4.28 1.07
CA SER A 89 -25.09 -3.17 1.18
C SER A 89 -25.04 -2.26 -0.04
N PRO A 90 -26.16 -1.63 -0.44
CA PRO A 90 -26.12 -0.56 -1.44
C PRO A 90 -25.23 0.58 -0.93
N VAL A 91 -24.38 1.11 -1.82
CA VAL A 91 -23.47 2.21 -1.50
C VAL A 91 -24.14 3.52 -1.89
N HIS A 92 -24.64 4.25 -0.90
CA HIS A 92 -25.17 5.62 -1.08
C HIS A 92 -24.15 6.68 -0.62
N ILE A 93 -23.49 6.43 0.51
CA ILE A 93 -22.39 7.23 1.03
C ILE A 93 -21.22 6.25 1.24
N PRO A 94 -20.16 6.32 0.41
CA PRO A 94 -19.07 5.36 0.49
C PRO A 94 -18.26 5.56 1.78
N HIS A 95 -18.01 4.46 2.48
CA HIS A 95 -17.08 4.41 3.60
C HIS A 95 -15.77 3.76 3.15
N PHE A 96 -14.65 4.44 3.39
CA PHE A 96 -13.31 3.96 3.03
C PHE A 96 -12.58 3.50 4.27
N SER A 97 -12.10 2.25 4.29
CA SER A 97 -11.44 1.64 5.47
C SER A 97 -9.92 1.80 5.47
N GLY A 98 -9.39 2.78 4.72
CA GLY A 98 -7.95 3.04 4.58
C GLY A 98 -7.22 2.18 3.54
N HIS A 99 -7.84 1.09 3.08
CA HIS A 99 -7.35 0.23 2.00
C HIS A 99 -8.41 0.10 0.89
N SER A 100 -9.14 1.18 0.66
CA SER A 100 -10.26 1.23 -0.27
C SER A 100 -10.07 2.41 -1.20
N TYR A 101 -10.50 2.27 -2.44
CA TYR A 101 -10.58 3.37 -3.40
C TYR A 101 -11.78 3.16 -4.31
N LEU A 102 -12.25 4.25 -4.91
CA LEU A 102 -13.18 4.21 -6.03
C LEU A 102 -12.49 4.88 -7.20
N GLU A 103 -12.52 4.22 -8.36
CA GLU A 103 -12.06 4.78 -9.62
C GLU A 103 -13.30 5.25 -10.40
N LEU A 104 -13.32 6.53 -10.74
CA LEU A 104 -14.35 7.14 -11.57
C LEU A 104 -13.76 7.41 -12.95
N ALA A 105 -14.62 7.60 -13.95
CA ALA A 105 -14.18 8.18 -15.22
C ALA A 105 -13.53 9.53 -14.89
N GLY A 106 -12.20 9.60 -15.03
CA GLY A 106 -11.42 10.78 -14.66
C GLY A 106 -11.95 12.03 -15.36
N LEU A 107 -11.48 13.21 -14.92
CA LEU A 107 -11.87 14.49 -15.52
C LEU A 107 -11.69 14.40 -17.05
N GLN A 108 -12.79 14.23 -17.79
CA GLN A 108 -12.75 13.99 -19.23
C GLN A 108 -12.11 15.20 -19.91
N ARG A 109 -11.50 15.00 -21.09
CA ARG A 109 -10.75 16.02 -21.88
C ARG A 109 -11.56 17.29 -22.22
N SER A 110 -12.81 17.39 -21.83
CA SER A 110 -13.65 18.59 -21.88
C SER A 110 -13.42 19.53 -20.69
N VAL A 111 -12.16 19.75 -20.28
CA VAL A 111 -11.82 20.77 -19.28
C VAL A 111 -11.72 22.11 -19.99
N LEU A 112 -12.79 22.89 -19.83
CA LEU A 112 -12.86 24.33 -20.03
C LEU A 112 -11.80 25.03 -19.15
N SER A 113 -11.55 26.32 -19.37
CA SER A 113 -10.50 27.14 -18.72
C SER A 113 -10.54 27.23 -17.18
N TYR A 114 -11.41 26.46 -16.51
CA TYR A 114 -11.63 26.44 -15.06
C TYR A 114 -12.05 25.02 -14.61
N THR A 115 -11.81 24.69 -13.34
CA THR A 115 -12.23 23.42 -12.70
C THR A 115 -12.78 23.74 -11.32
N GLU A 116 -13.96 23.25 -11.01
CA GLU A 116 -14.62 23.41 -9.71
C GLU A 116 -14.82 22.04 -9.07
N ILE A 117 -14.46 21.92 -7.79
CA ILE A 117 -14.56 20.68 -7.02
C ILE A 117 -15.25 21.01 -5.70
N GLU A 118 -16.44 20.47 -5.50
CA GLU A 118 -17.19 20.56 -4.24
C GLU A 118 -17.27 19.18 -3.59
N LEU A 119 -16.94 19.11 -2.30
CA LEU A 119 -16.92 17.86 -1.55
C LEU A 119 -17.35 18.06 -0.09
N VAL A 120 -18.14 17.12 0.41
CA VAL A 120 -18.55 17.04 1.81
C VAL A 120 -18.03 15.72 2.36
N PHE A 121 -17.16 15.78 3.35
CA PHE A 121 -16.50 14.59 3.92
C PHE A 121 -16.38 14.71 5.43
N LYS A 122 -16.23 13.57 6.09
CA LYS A 122 -15.98 13.46 7.53
C LYS A 122 -14.83 12.48 7.74
N PRO A 123 -13.59 12.95 7.94
CA PRO A 123 -12.45 12.07 8.06
C PRO A 123 -12.39 11.45 9.47
N THR A 124 -11.86 10.23 9.56
CA THR A 124 -11.54 9.59 10.86
C THR A 124 -10.08 9.82 11.26
N TYR A 125 -9.20 10.11 10.30
CA TYR A 125 -7.79 10.40 10.50
C TYR A 125 -7.44 11.80 9.99
N HIS A 126 -6.38 12.39 10.54
CA HIS A 126 -5.91 13.72 10.16
C HIS A 126 -5.09 13.75 8.86
N ASP A 127 -4.79 12.57 8.30
CA ASP A 127 -3.98 12.40 7.11
C ASP A 127 -4.64 11.41 6.15
N GLY A 128 -4.70 11.76 4.87
CA GLY A 128 -5.24 10.86 3.84
C GLY A 128 -5.58 11.55 2.52
N THR A 129 -5.36 10.86 1.41
CA THR A 129 -5.78 11.32 0.08
C THR A 129 -7.30 11.26 -0.05
N ILE A 130 -7.91 12.36 -0.49
CA ILE A 130 -9.34 12.46 -0.77
C ILE A 130 -9.60 12.25 -2.26
N LEU A 131 -8.84 12.93 -3.12
CA LEU A 131 -8.98 12.88 -4.57
C LEU A 131 -7.60 12.86 -5.23
N TYR A 132 -7.46 12.04 -6.28
CA TYR A 132 -6.32 12.07 -7.18
C TYR A 132 -6.78 11.86 -8.61
N ASN A 133 -6.42 12.78 -9.50
CA ASN A 133 -6.60 12.64 -10.93
C ASN A 133 -5.24 12.92 -11.60
N GLY A 134 -4.75 11.99 -12.41
CA GLY A 134 -3.46 12.14 -13.10
C GLY A 134 -3.54 11.58 -14.52
N TYR A 135 -2.72 12.12 -15.42
CA TYR A 135 -2.72 11.75 -16.84
C TYR A 135 -2.23 10.31 -17.09
N SER A 136 -1.33 9.80 -16.24
CA SER A 136 -0.72 8.49 -16.43
C SER A 136 -0.72 7.65 -15.14
N ARG A 137 -0.86 6.33 -15.30
CA ARG A 137 -0.91 5.34 -14.20
C ARG A 137 0.42 5.20 -13.45
N ASP A 138 1.51 5.70 -14.02
CA ASP A 138 2.86 5.70 -13.44
C ASP A 138 3.10 6.83 -12.42
N ARG A 139 2.06 7.64 -12.10
CA ARG A 139 2.09 8.76 -11.13
C ARG A 139 3.11 9.85 -11.49
N ARG A 140 3.47 9.97 -12.78
CA ARG A 140 4.35 11.02 -13.29
C ARG A 140 3.56 11.96 -14.20
N GLY A 141 3.94 13.23 -14.20
CA GLY A 141 3.36 14.25 -15.07
C GLY A 141 2.15 14.94 -14.47
N VAL A 142 1.22 15.36 -15.33
CA VAL A 142 0.11 16.25 -14.98
C VAL A 142 -0.87 15.59 -14.00
N PHE A 143 -1.15 16.27 -12.89
CA PHE A 143 -2.09 15.78 -11.89
C PHE A 143 -2.82 16.91 -11.16
N ILE A 144 -3.93 16.54 -10.52
CA ILE A 144 -4.63 17.32 -9.51
C ILE A 144 -4.90 16.38 -8.32
N SER A 145 -4.68 16.85 -7.10
CA SER A 145 -4.97 16.09 -5.89
C SER A 145 -5.49 16.96 -4.74
N ILE A 146 -6.32 16.35 -3.91
CA ILE A 146 -6.81 16.90 -2.64
C ILE A 146 -6.50 15.87 -1.56
N ALA A 147 -5.88 16.30 -0.47
CA ALA A 147 -5.54 15.46 0.66
C ALA A 147 -5.74 16.20 1.98
N LEU A 148 -5.82 15.44 3.07
CA LEU A 148 -5.61 15.97 4.41
C LEU A 148 -4.17 15.71 4.82
N GLU A 149 -3.52 16.72 5.40
CA GLU A 149 -2.22 16.60 6.04
C GLU A 149 -2.22 17.36 7.36
N ALA A 150 -1.96 16.65 8.46
CA ALA A 150 -2.07 17.18 9.81
C ALA A 150 -3.37 17.97 10.05
N GLY A 151 -4.49 17.46 9.52
CA GLY A 151 -5.83 18.04 9.66
C GLY A 151 -6.13 19.24 8.76
N HIS A 152 -5.22 19.62 7.86
CA HIS A 152 -5.43 20.72 6.92
C HIS A 152 -5.72 20.17 5.53
N LEU A 153 -6.62 20.84 4.80
CA LEU A 153 -6.90 20.48 3.42
C LEU A 153 -5.77 20.99 2.53
N ILE A 154 -5.10 20.09 1.84
CA ILE A 154 -4.01 20.42 0.92
C ILE A 154 -4.46 20.13 -0.50
N PHE A 155 -4.41 21.15 -1.35
CA PHE A 155 -4.66 21.05 -2.78
C PHE A 155 -3.35 21.12 -3.54
N ARG A 156 -3.09 20.15 -4.43
CA ARG A 156 -1.89 20.14 -5.27
C ARG A 156 -2.25 19.92 -6.72
N PHE A 157 -1.48 20.51 -7.61
CA PHE A 157 -1.59 20.22 -9.03
C PHE A 157 -0.25 20.43 -9.74
N ASP A 158 -0.08 19.77 -10.88
CA ASP A 158 0.99 20.01 -11.84
C ASP A 158 0.37 19.99 -13.24
N LEU A 159 0.60 21.04 -14.02
CA LEU A 159 0.13 21.17 -15.42
C LEU A 159 1.27 21.05 -16.44
N GLY A 160 2.46 20.60 -16.02
CA GLY A 160 3.62 20.39 -16.88
C GLY A 160 4.82 21.30 -16.57
N THR A 161 4.69 22.19 -15.60
CA THR A 161 5.76 23.11 -15.17
C THR A 161 6.32 22.79 -13.79
N GLY A 162 5.79 21.76 -13.14
CA GLY A 162 6.11 21.38 -11.76
C GLY A 162 4.93 21.57 -10.81
N PRO A 163 5.00 20.93 -9.63
CA PRO A 163 3.89 20.90 -8.68
C PRO A 163 3.74 22.23 -7.94
N ALA A 164 2.49 22.69 -7.83
CA ALA A 164 2.05 23.75 -6.92
C ALA A 164 1.25 23.14 -5.76
N GLU A 165 1.26 23.82 -4.61
CA GLU A 165 0.57 23.41 -3.38
C GLU A 165 -0.15 24.60 -2.74
N PHE A 166 -1.35 24.35 -2.24
CA PHE A 166 -2.20 25.29 -1.51
C PHE A 166 -2.70 24.61 -0.23
N ARG A 167 -2.67 25.35 0.88
CA ARG A 167 -3.08 24.91 2.22
C ARG A 167 -4.11 25.85 2.80
#